data_AF-A0AA42XRY5-F1
#
_entry.id   AF-A0AA42XRY5-F1
#
_cell.length_a   1.000
_cell.length_b   1.000
_cell.length_c   1.000
_cell.angle_alpha   90.00
_cell.angle_beta   90.00
_cell.angle_gamma   90.00
#
_symmetry.space_group_name_H-M   'P 1'
#
loop_
_entity.id
_entity.type
_entity.pdbx_description
1 polymer ?
#
loop_
_entity_poly.entity_id
_entity_poly.type
_entity_poly.pdbx_seq_one_letter_code
_entity_poly.pdbx_strand_id
1 'polypeptide(L)'
;MPKCQSCDGKVLRTDAFCGICGEPVPGGKPVVPIVREAKTDNTNSTPEPPSGQFERPATVAAQAVAVVDLSSPVPTAMNETGVSRTTIREREQSEPAPVLPLHRKKIDRTDSTERQSFEDPEPTSASVSMTQPSESLPKIPIPPGPPILASKLLRERMRPRAPGAPALRRITVGLSAAGIVGALATGGAHPLTFVSVALLISMLTLAFTPMSYGGRAISLFLLGAVATGVALWQQTLQGIAPDGIILAMATILLSGSLLFRAYYRGATLARVAVTAGVLALGAWFFLSGGHESLVRLEGYWQSWGPASSQMAFGLLALLSLMAFMDSSTRAGAHWWAYSLLALYGVHIGLLVASQLWPIPGARSAIEGPTVAAIITGMVGTVVAGVALAQVLVVAYNSTRVPTDEPAD
;
A
#
# COMPACT_ATOMS: atom_id res chain seq x y z
N MET A 1 -45.58 -12.10 -8.88
CA MET A 1 -44.16 -11.79 -9.17
C MET A 1 -43.90 -12.15 -10.62
N PRO A 2 -43.10 -11.38 -11.37
CA PRO A 2 -42.63 -11.83 -12.68
C PRO A 2 -41.84 -13.14 -12.51
N LYS A 3 -42.04 -14.06 -13.44
CA LYS A 3 -41.23 -15.27 -13.57
C LYS A 3 -40.20 -15.08 -14.67
N CYS A 4 -39.00 -15.62 -14.50
CA CYS A 4 -38.04 -15.74 -15.60
C CYS A 4 -38.55 -16.77 -16.62
N GLN A 5 -38.53 -16.46 -17.92
CA GLN A 5 -39.00 -17.38 -18.97
C GLN A 5 -38.11 -18.63 -19.12
N SER A 6 -36.83 -18.55 -18.74
CA SER A 6 -35.84 -19.62 -18.94
C SER A 6 -35.75 -20.61 -17.76
N CYS A 7 -35.99 -20.16 -16.52
CA CYS A 7 -35.90 -21.01 -15.33
C CYS A 7 -37.15 -21.02 -14.43
N ASP A 8 -38.24 -20.34 -14.83
CA ASP A 8 -39.51 -20.19 -14.11
C ASP A 8 -39.41 -19.59 -12.68
N GLY A 9 -38.20 -19.16 -12.28
CA GLY A 9 -37.89 -18.57 -10.99
C GLY A 9 -38.63 -17.25 -10.73
N LYS A 10 -39.14 -17.09 -9.50
CA LYS A 10 -39.78 -15.85 -9.04
C LYS A 10 -38.72 -14.75 -8.88
N VAL A 11 -38.86 -13.64 -9.60
CA VAL A 11 -37.95 -12.50 -9.49
C VAL A 11 -38.60 -11.36 -8.72
N LEU A 12 -37.83 -10.70 -7.83
CA LEU A 12 -38.23 -9.47 -7.16
C LEU A 12 -38.33 -8.33 -8.18
N ARG A 13 -39.36 -7.49 -8.06
CA ARG A 13 -39.83 -6.60 -9.15
C ARG A 13 -38.84 -5.47 -9.52
N THR A 14 -37.72 -5.37 -8.82
CA THR A 14 -36.65 -4.38 -8.99
C THR A 14 -35.48 -4.87 -9.84
N ASP A 15 -35.36 -6.18 -10.05
CA ASP A 15 -34.13 -6.77 -10.58
C ASP A 15 -34.25 -6.96 -12.10
N ALA A 16 -33.37 -6.31 -12.85
CA ALA A 16 -33.36 -6.39 -14.32
C ALA A 16 -32.91 -7.77 -14.85
N PHE A 17 -32.31 -8.60 -13.99
CA PHE A 17 -31.79 -9.93 -14.32
C PHE A 17 -32.31 -10.95 -13.30
N CYS A 18 -32.57 -12.18 -13.76
CA CYS A 18 -32.95 -13.26 -12.86
C CYS A 18 -31.74 -13.69 -12.02
N GLY A 19 -31.84 -13.64 -10.69
CA GLY A 19 -30.76 -14.06 -9.79
C GLY A 19 -30.37 -15.55 -9.86
N ILE A 20 -31.14 -16.39 -10.57
CA ILE A 20 -30.89 -17.83 -10.71
C ILE A 20 -30.12 -18.15 -12.01
N CYS A 21 -30.59 -17.68 -13.17
CA CYS A 21 -29.95 -17.96 -14.47
C CYS A 21 -29.17 -16.78 -15.08
N GLY A 22 -29.24 -15.58 -14.50
CA GLY A 22 -28.58 -14.37 -15.00
C GLY A 22 -29.22 -13.74 -16.24
N GLU A 23 -30.27 -14.33 -16.82
CA GLU A 23 -30.93 -13.78 -18.00
C GLU A 23 -31.72 -12.48 -17.69
N PRO A 24 -31.78 -11.54 -18.65
CA PRO A 24 -32.57 -10.32 -18.51
C PRO A 24 -34.07 -10.65 -18.43
N VAL A 25 -34.76 -10.11 -17.41
CA VAL A 25 -36.20 -10.33 -17.26
C VAL A 25 -36.94 -9.37 -18.20
N PRO A 26 -37.79 -9.87 -19.13
CA PRO A 26 -38.51 -8.99 -20.05
C PRO A 26 -39.40 -8.01 -19.28
N GLY A 27 -39.09 -6.72 -19.40
CA GLY A 27 -39.77 -5.63 -18.67
C GLY A 27 -39.01 -5.07 -17.45
N GLY A 28 -37.87 -5.64 -17.06
CA GLY A 28 -37.02 -5.10 -15.99
C GLY A 28 -36.23 -3.86 -16.45
N LYS A 29 -36.56 -2.68 -15.90
CA LYS A 29 -35.76 -1.45 -16.12
C LYS A 29 -34.53 -1.45 -15.20
N PRO A 30 -33.31 -1.22 -15.72
CA PRO A 30 -32.11 -1.15 -14.87
C PRO A 30 -32.15 0.09 -13.98
N VAL A 31 -31.99 -0.10 -12.66
CA VAL A 31 -31.84 1.00 -11.69
C VAL A 31 -30.41 1.51 -11.76
N VAL A 32 -30.22 2.69 -12.35
CA VAL A 32 -28.92 3.38 -12.35
C VAL A 32 -28.72 4.08 -11.00
N PRO A 33 -27.64 3.79 -10.25
CA PRO A 33 -27.37 4.48 -8.99
C PRO A 33 -26.99 5.94 -9.24
N ILE A 34 -27.72 6.88 -8.63
CA ILE A 34 -27.41 8.31 -8.70
C ILE A 34 -26.20 8.60 -7.81
N VAL A 35 -25.04 8.81 -8.44
CA VAL A 35 -23.87 9.39 -7.76
C VAL A 35 -24.13 10.88 -7.59
N ARG A 36 -24.36 11.33 -6.36
CA ARG A 36 -24.38 12.76 -6.01
C ARG A 36 -22.94 13.23 -5.82
N GLU A 37 -22.40 13.95 -6.81
CA GLU A 37 -21.22 14.78 -6.62
C GLU A 37 -21.63 16.03 -5.82
N ALA A 38 -21.22 16.09 -4.55
CA ALA A 38 -21.44 17.25 -3.71
C ALA A 38 -20.32 18.27 -3.94
N LYS A 39 -20.58 19.27 -4.80
CA LYS A 39 -19.73 20.45 -4.94
C LYS A 39 -19.97 21.38 -3.76
N THR A 40 -18.96 21.57 -2.90
CA THR A 40 -18.99 22.52 -1.79
C THR A 40 -18.50 23.89 -2.24
N ASP A 41 -19.42 24.81 -2.50
CA ASP A 41 -19.12 26.25 -2.57
C ASP A 41 -19.51 26.91 -1.23
N ASN A 42 -18.66 27.79 -0.71
CA ASN A 42 -18.86 28.46 0.58
C ASN A 42 -20.07 29.42 0.55
N THR A 43 -20.89 29.43 1.59
CA THR A 43 -21.57 30.66 2.08
C THR A 43 -22.10 30.47 3.49
N ASN A 44 -21.95 31.52 4.32
CA ASN A 44 -22.45 31.54 5.70
C ASN A 44 -23.97 31.77 5.75
N SER A 45 -24.70 31.01 6.55
CA SER A 45 -25.73 31.53 7.48
C SER A 45 -26.39 30.40 8.28
N THR A 46 -26.52 30.61 9.58
CA THR A 46 -27.20 29.71 10.52
C THR A 46 -28.68 30.07 10.60
N PRO A 47 -29.60 29.09 10.60
CA PRO A 47 -30.86 29.19 11.33
C PRO A 47 -31.05 28.05 12.34
N GLU A 48 -31.77 28.34 13.42
CA GLU A 48 -32.03 27.42 14.55
C GLU A 48 -32.89 26.21 14.16
N PRO A 49 -32.67 25.03 14.79
CA PRO A 49 -33.60 23.91 14.71
C PRO A 49 -34.76 24.07 15.72
N PRO A 50 -36.02 23.81 15.34
CA PRO A 50 -37.14 23.81 16.27
C PRO A 50 -37.06 22.63 17.25
N SER A 51 -37.33 22.90 18.52
CA SER A 51 -37.35 21.93 19.61
C SER A 51 -38.59 21.02 19.55
N GLY A 52 -38.35 19.71 19.56
CA GLY A 52 -39.38 18.68 19.73
C GLY A 52 -38.80 17.50 20.50
N GLN A 53 -39.18 17.37 21.77
CA GLN A 53 -38.60 16.39 22.70
C GLN A 53 -39.10 14.96 22.41
N PHE A 54 -38.20 13.98 22.57
CA PHE A 54 -38.52 12.73 23.27
C PHE A 54 -37.28 12.27 24.04
N GLU A 55 -37.48 11.98 25.33
CA GLU A 55 -36.41 11.65 26.27
C GLU A 55 -35.82 10.25 26.02
N ARG A 56 -34.56 10.05 26.45
CA ARG A 56 -33.93 8.74 26.54
C ARG A 56 -33.23 8.60 27.90
N PRO A 57 -33.59 7.60 28.73
CA PRO A 57 -32.79 7.24 29.89
C PRO A 57 -31.50 6.51 29.45
N ALA A 58 -30.56 6.39 30.37
CA ALA A 58 -29.24 5.83 30.12
C ALA A 58 -29.20 4.28 30.15
N THR A 59 -28.04 3.76 29.72
CA THR A 59 -27.51 2.39 29.86
C THR A 59 -27.96 1.27 28.90
N VAL A 60 -26.96 0.78 28.14
CA VAL A 60 -26.69 -0.61 27.71
C VAL A 60 -27.81 -1.48 27.11
N ALA A 61 -27.67 -1.81 25.82
CA ALA A 61 -27.73 -3.20 25.30
C ALA A 61 -27.37 -3.26 23.80
N ALA A 62 -26.80 -4.40 23.37
CA ALA A 62 -26.63 -4.70 21.94
C ALA A 62 -27.99 -5.01 21.29
N GLN A 63 -28.24 -4.50 20.07
CA GLN A 63 -29.40 -4.89 19.27
C GLN A 63 -28.97 -5.85 18.16
N ALA A 64 -29.51 -7.07 18.21
CA ALA A 64 -29.38 -8.06 17.15
C ALA A 64 -30.37 -7.78 16.02
N VAL A 65 -29.94 -7.98 14.78
CA VAL A 65 -30.81 -7.91 13.60
C VAL A 65 -31.12 -9.34 13.15
N ALA A 66 -32.39 -9.75 13.26
CA ALA A 66 -32.87 -11.03 12.77
C ALA A 66 -33.46 -10.88 11.36
N VAL A 67 -33.10 -11.79 10.45
CA VAL A 67 -33.75 -11.92 9.14
C VAL A 67 -34.89 -12.92 9.29
N VAL A 68 -36.13 -12.48 9.10
CA VAL A 68 -37.33 -13.33 9.18
C VAL A 68 -37.64 -13.88 7.78
N ASP A 69 -37.57 -15.20 7.64
CA ASP A 69 -37.99 -15.90 6.41
C ASP A 69 -39.51 -16.15 6.44
N LEU A 70 -40.23 -15.60 5.46
CA LEU A 70 -41.69 -15.64 5.38
C LEU A 70 -42.17 -16.81 4.51
N SER A 71 -42.16 -18.02 5.09
CA SER A 71 -42.86 -19.16 4.51
C SER A 71 -44.39 -18.98 4.63
N SER A 72 -45.12 -19.29 3.55
CA SER A 72 -46.57 -19.03 3.44
C SER A 72 -47.43 -20.28 3.63
N PRO A 73 -48.54 -20.20 4.38
CA PRO A 73 -49.70 -21.04 4.17
C PRO A 73 -50.80 -20.32 3.36
N VAL A 74 -51.72 -21.10 2.80
CA VAL A 74 -52.78 -20.75 1.83
C VAL A 74 -54.06 -21.51 2.26
N PRO A 75 -55.32 -21.12 1.96
CA PRO A 75 -55.90 -19.81 1.60
C PRO A 75 -57.11 -19.40 2.49
N THR A 76 -57.61 -18.18 2.35
CA THR A 76 -59.08 -17.91 2.31
C THR A 76 -59.36 -16.64 1.50
N ALA A 77 -60.55 -16.51 0.91
CA ALA A 77 -60.89 -15.48 -0.07
C ALA A 77 -62.06 -14.58 0.38
N MET A 78 -62.05 -13.30 -0.04
CA MET A 78 -63.20 -12.60 -0.66
C MET A 78 -62.87 -11.11 -0.96
N ASN A 79 -63.41 -10.62 -2.08
CA ASN A 79 -64.02 -9.29 -2.37
C ASN A 79 -63.39 -7.97 -1.86
N GLU A 80 -63.54 -6.79 -2.51
CA GLU A 80 -63.96 -6.36 -3.86
C GLU A 80 -63.68 -4.84 -3.97
N THR A 81 -63.51 -4.30 -5.20
CA THR A 81 -63.51 -2.84 -5.53
C THR A 81 -62.44 -1.94 -4.85
N GLY A 82 -62.06 -0.77 -5.39
CA GLY A 82 -62.35 -0.17 -6.69
C GLY A 82 -61.51 1.10 -6.95
N VAL A 83 -61.25 1.38 -8.24
CA VAL A 83 -61.05 2.71 -8.89
C VAL A 83 -60.39 3.86 -8.10
N SER A 84 -59.23 4.34 -8.58
CA SER A 84 -59.06 5.75 -9.02
C SER A 84 -57.78 6.01 -9.82
N ARG A 85 -57.92 6.84 -10.88
CA ARG A 85 -56.86 7.37 -11.76
C ARG A 85 -56.40 8.75 -11.28
N THR A 86 -55.13 9.08 -11.53
CA THR A 86 -54.66 10.32 -12.21
C THR A 86 -53.15 10.18 -12.48
N THR A 87 -52.67 9.93 -13.70
CA THR A 87 -52.34 10.91 -14.76
C THR A 87 -51.49 12.09 -14.29
N ILE A 88 -50.22 12.17 -14.74
CA ILE A 88 -49.52 13.42 -15.08
C ILE A 88 -48.36 13.12 -16.05
N ARG A 89 -48.51 13.66 -17.27
CA ARG A 89 -47.49 14.20 -18.18
C ARG A 89 -46.33 13.31 -18.67
N GLU A 90 -46.53 12.77 -19.87
CA GLU A 90 -45.45 12.45 -20.80
C GLU A 90 -44.59 13.70 -21.09
N ARG A 91 -43.30 13.51 -21.34
CA ARG A 91 -42.44 14.51 -21.99
C ARG A 91 -41.62 13.81 -23.07
N GLU A 92 -41.48 14.49 -24.20
CA GLU A 92 -41.14 13.87 -25.47
C GLU A 92 -39.73 13.30 -25.55
N GLN A 93 -39.61 12.34 -26.45
CA GLN A 93 -38.49 11.44 -26.66
C GLN A 93 -37.52 12.05 -27.68
N SER A 94 -36.37 12.56 -27.22
CA SER A 94 -35.28 12.96 -28.12
C SER A 94 -34.36 11.78 -28.44
N GLU A 95 -34.21 11.46 -29.72
CA GLU A 95 -33.34 10.38 -30.21
C GLU A 95 -31.86 10.58 -29.82
N PRO A 96 -31.13 9.52 -29.45
CA PRO A 96 -29.67 9.50 -29.50
C PRO A 96 -29.18 9.12 -30.90
N ALA A 97 -28.21 9.89 -31.41
CA ALA A 97 -27.61 9.67 -32.73
C ALA A 97 -26.89 8.30 -32.86
N PRO A 98 -26.83 7.71 -34.07
CA PRO A 98 -26.20 6.41 -34.28
C PRO A 98 -24.67 6.46 -34.13
N VAL A 99 -24.14 5.68 -33.19
CA VAL A 99 -22.69 5.51 -33.01
C VAL A 99 -22.14 4.60 -34.10
N LEU A 100 -21.49 5.18 -35.10
CA LEU A 100 -20.72 4.44 -36.10
C LEU A 100 -19.49 3.77 -35.46
N PRO A 101 -19.24 2.47 -35.71
CA PRO A 101 -18.02 1.81 -35.23
C PRO A 101 -16.79 2.35 -35.97
N LEU A 102 -15.79 2.80 -35.21
CA LEU A 102 -14.49 3.23 -35.74
C LEU A 102 -13.75 2.06 -36.39
N HIS A 103 -13.78 1.99 -37.73
CA HIS A 103 -12.90 1.12 -38.50
C HIS A 103 -11.44 1.50 -38.24
N ARG A 104 -10.71 0.65 -37.52
CA ARG A 104 -9.27 0.81 -37.27
C ARG A 104 -8.49 0.58 -38.57
N LYS A 105 -8.22 1.66 -39.30
CA LYS A 105 -7.40 1.65 -40.52
C LYS A 105 -5.99 1.14 -40.20
N LYS A 106 -5.65 -0.05 -40.70
CA LYS A 106 -4.28 -0.56 -40.76
C LYS A 106 -3.52 0.32 -41.76
N ILE A 107 -2.41 0.92 -41.35
CA ILE A 107 -1.48 1.62 -42.23
C ILE A 107 -0.26 0.74 -42.35
N ASP A 108 -0.18 0.00 -43.46
CA ASP A 108 1.07 -0.58 -43.93
C ASP A 108 1.96 0.56 -44.46
N ARG A 109 3.28 0.49 -44.25
CA ARG A 109 4.22 1.53 -44.69
C ARG A 109 5.54 0.96 -45.21
N THR A 110 5.60 0.87 -46.53
CA THR A 110 6.72 0.62 -47.45
C THR A 110 6.24 1.20 -48.79
N ASP A 111 7.02 1.81 -49.69
CA ASP A 111 8.49 1.96 -49.84
C ASP A 111 8.87 3.48 -49.89
N SER A 112 9.99 4.04 -50.38
CA SER A 112 11.02 3.71 -51.40
C SER A 112 12.20 4.74 -51.27
N THR A 113 13.39 4.70 -51.90
CA THR A 113 14.26 3.74 -52.65
C THR A 113 15.67 4.42 -52.83
N GLU A 114 16.62 3.81 -53.55
CA GLU A 114 18.00 4.27 -53.95
C GLU A 114 19.12 3.91 -52.93
N ARG A 115 20.25 3.23 -53.25
CA ARG A 115 20.89 2.62 -54.46
C ARG A 115 21.91 1.53 -53.94
N GLN A 116 22.57 0.63 -54.69
CA GLN A 116 22.71 0.35 -56.14
C GLN A 116 23.17 -1.12 -56.42
N SER A 117 22.74 -1.68 -57.56
CA SER A 117 23.43 -2.60 -58.51
C SER A 117 24.65 -3.47 -58.10
N PHE A 118 24.61 -4.80 -58.29
CA PHE A 118 25.01 -5.51 -59.54
C PHE A 118 24.79 -7.06 -59.49
N GLU A 119 24.57 -7.67 -60.67
CA GLU A 119 24.63 -9.10 -61.07
C GLU A 119 23.65 -10.19 -60.53
N ASP A 120 23.44 -11.18 -61.40
CA ASP A 120 22.39 -12.22 -61.53
C ASP A 120 23.06 -13.46 -62.21
N PRO A 121 22.47 -14.66 -62.45
CA PRO A 121 21.12 -15.16 -62.07
C PRO A 121 21.01 -16.66 -61.61
N GLU A 122 19.80 -17.04 -61.19
CA GLU A 122 19.13 -18.37 -61.39
C GLU A 122 19.70 -19.68 -60.70
N PRO A 123 18.96 -20.82 -60.66
CA PRO A 123 17.77 -21.00 -59.81
C PRO A 123 17.67 -22.38 -59.11
N THR A 124 16.89 -22.54 -58.02
CA THR A 124 16.17 -23.82 -57.80
C THR A 124 14.91 -23.65 -56.95
N SER A 125 13.83 -24.30 -57.40
CA SER A 125 12.55 -24.41 -56.72
C SER A 125 12.58 -25.40 -55.55
N ALA A 126 11.88 -25.06 -54.46
CA ALA A 126 11.48 -26.03 -53.45
C ALA A 126 10.10 -25.64 -52.86
N SER A 127 9.07 -26.35 -53.29
CA SER A 127 7.74 -26.29 -52.66
C SER A 127 7.81 -26.93 -51.27
N VAL A 128 7.45 -26.19 -50.22
CA VAL A 128 7.28 -26.76 -48.87
C VAL A 128 5.79 -26.82 -48.54
N SER A 129 5.32 -28.05 -48.32
CA SER A 129 3.94 -28.38 -47.98
C SER A 129 3.50 -27.76 -46.65
N MET A 130 2.18 -27.60 -46.49
CA MET A 130 1.55 -27.38 -45.19
C MET A 130 1.98 -28.43 -44.17
N THR A 131 2.28 -27.96 -42.95
CA THR A 131 2.06 -28.71 -41.71
C THR A 131 1.49 -27.75 -40.66
N GLN A 132 0.22 -27.92 -40.29
CA GLN A 132 -0.34 -27.25 -39.11
C GLN A 132 0.16 -27.95 -37.84
N PRO A 133 0.62 -27.22 -36.81
CA PRO A 133 0.65 -27.71 -35.45
C PRO A 133 -0.58 -27.14 -34.70
N SER A 134 -1.62 -27.95 -34.58
CA SER A 134 -2.74 -27.70 -33.67
C SER A 134 -2.31 -28.01 -32.24
N GLU A 135 -1.49 -27.15 -31.63
CA GLU A 135 -1.15 -27.27 -30.21
C GLU A 135 -2.38 -26.98 -29.34
N SER A 136 -3.08 -28.06 -28.99
CA SER A 136 -4.11 -28.05 -27.96
C SER A 136 -3.47 -27.65 -26.63
N LEU A 137 -3.91 -26.52 -26.08
CA LEU A 137 -3.58 -26.09 -24.72
C LEU A 137 -3.71 -27.28 -23.74
N PRO A 138 -2.68 -27.57 -22.91
CA PRO A 138 -2.75 -28.66 -21.95
C PRO A 138 -3.91 -28.43 -20.99
N LYS A 139 -4.84 -29.39 -20.91
CA LYS A 139 -5.94 -29.40 -19.94
C LYS A 139 -5.35 -29.57 -18.54
N ILE A 140 -5.05 -28.45 -17.88
CA ILE A 140 -4.73 -28.43 -16.46
C ILE A 140 -5.99 -28.89 -15.70
N PRO A 141 -5.95 -30.00 -14.94
CA PRO A 141 -7.08 -30.41 -14.13
C PRO A 141 -7.39 -29.34 -13.08
N ILE A 142 -8.64 -28.89 -13.05
CA ILE A 142 -9.11 -27.92 -12.06
C ILE A 142 -9.48 -28.72 -10.80
N PRO A 143 -8.81 -28.53 -9.66
CA PRO A 143 -9.13 -29.28 -8.45
C PRO A 143 -10.53 -28.93 -7.95
N PRO A 144 -11.27 -29.89 -7.37
CA PRO A 144 -12.64 -29.69 -6.89
C PRO A 144 -12.66 -28.84 -5.61
N GLY A 145 -12.64 -27.51 -5.78
CA GLY A 145 -12.88 -26.53 -4.72
C GLY A 145 -14.22 -25.79 -4.91
N PRO A 146 -14.73 -25.11 -3.88
CA PRO A 146 -15.87 -24.20 -4.02
C PRO A 146 -15.57 -23.16 -5.11
N PRO A 147 -16.58 -22.57 -5.78
CA PRO A 147 -16.37 -21.72 -6.96
C PRO A 147 -15.61 -20.42 -6.63
N ILE A 148 -14.28 -20.52 -6.62
CA ILE A 148 -13.39 -19.37 -6.57
C ILE A 148 -13.57 -18.67 -7.91
N LEU A 149 -14.34 -17.57 -7.92
CA LEU A 149 -14.46 -16.64 -9.03
C LEU A 149 -13.12 -16.53 -9.77
N ALA A 150 -13.09 -16.78 -11.08
CA ALA A 150 -11.83 -16.81 -11.85
C ALA A 150 -11.01 -15.51 -11.68
N SER A 151 -11.69 -14.38 -11.39
CA SER A 151 -11.09 -13.11 -11.01
C SER A 151 -10.28 -13.12 -9.69
N LYS A 152 -10.63 -13.94 -8.70
CA LYS A 152 -9.82 -14.18 -7.48
C LYS A 152 -8.55 -14.98 -7.81
N LEU A 153 -8.68 -16.08 -8.56
CA LEU A 153 -7.51 -16.88 -8.99
C LEU A 153 -6.54 -16.06 -9.85
N LEU A 154 -7.04 -15.22 -10.76
CA LEU A 154 -6.21 -14.28 -11.53
C LEU A 154 -5.56 -13.20 -10.65
N ARG A 155 -6.26 -12.68 -9.64
CA ARG A 155 -5.70 -11.71 -8.67
C ARG A 155 -4.64 -12.31 -7.75
N GLU A 156 -4.70 -13.61 -7.45
CA GLU A 156 -3.65 -14.29 -6.69
C GLU A 156 -2.46 -14.70 -7.58
N ARG A 157 -2.70 -15.23 -8.78
CA ARG A 157 -1.63 -15.57 -9.74
C ARG A 157 -0.84 -14.35 -10.24
N MET A 158 -1.44 -13.16 -10.29
CA MET A 158 -0.75 -11.92 -10.70
C MET A 158 -0.04 -11.16 -9.57
N ARG A 159 0.08 -11.71 -8.35
CA ARG A 159 0.97 -11.08 -7.33
C ARG A 159 2.44 -11.28 -7.74
N PRO A 160 3.25 -10.21 -7.86
CA PRO A 160 4.64 -10.35 -8.23
C PRO A 160 5.40 -11.13 -7.15
N ARG A 161 6.15 -12.17 -7.56
CA ARG A 161 6.90 -13.07 -6.65
C ARG A 161 7.98 -12.35 -5.82
N ALA A 162 8.43 -11.16 -6.24
CA ALA A 162 9.50 -10.39 -5.61
C ALA A 162 9.15 -8.88 -5.56
N PRO A 163 8.16 -8.45 -4.75
CA PRO A 163 7.73 -7.06 -4.70
C PRO A 163 8.85 -6.16 -4.16
N GLY A 164 9.00 -4.96 -4.74
CA GLY A 164 9.97 -3.96 -4.26
C GLY A 164 11.45 -4.27 -4.49
N ALA A 165 11.80 -5.41 -5.12
CA ALA A 165 13.19 -5.79 -5.39
C ALA A 165 14.07 -4.68 -6.06
N PRO A 166 13.62 -3.99 -7.14
CA PRO A 166 14.41 -2.91 -7.73
C PRO A 166 14.43 -1.64 -6.86
N ALA A 167 13.38 -1.40 -6.05
CA ALA A 167 13.31 -0.24 -5.16
C ALA A 167 14.33 -0.36 -4.02
N LEU A 168 14.37 -1.51 -3.31
CA LEU A 168 15.37 -1.77 -2.28
C LEU A 168 16.79 -1.64 -2.82
N ARG A 169 17.07 -2.19 -4.02
CA ARG A 169 18.39 -2.07 -4.65
C ARG A 169 18.77 -0.60 -4.91
N ARG A 170 17.88 0.19 -5.53
CA ARG A 170 18.13 1.62 -5.81
C ARG A 170 18.31 2.45 -4.55
N ILE A 171 17.46 2.23 -3.54
CA ILE A 171 17.52 2.92 -2.24
C ILE A 171 18.83 2.58 -1.53
N THR A 172 19.19 1.29 -1.44
CA THR A 172 20.44 0.85 -0.78
C THR A 172 21.67 1.40 -1.49
N VAL A 173 21.73 1.33 -2.83
CA VAL A 173 22.86 1.88 -3.60
C VAL A 173 22.97 3.40 -3.40
N GLY A 174 21.87 4.15 -3.57
CA GLY A 174 21.87 5.60 -3.44
C GLY A 174 22.24 6.09 -2.04
N LEU A 175 21.62 5.50 -1.00
CA LEU A 175 21.91 5.86 0.39
C LEU A 175 23.29 5.41 0.85
N SER A 176 23.78 4.24 0.42
CA SER A 176 25.12 3.79 0.79
C SER A 176 26.19 4.65 0.13
N ALA A 177 26.03 5.01 -1.15
CA ALA A 177 26.96 5.91 -1.84
C ALA A 177 26.97 7.31 -1.21
N ALA A 178 25.80 7.91 -0.96
CA ALA A 178 25.69 9.20 -0.28
C ALA A 178 26.24 9.13 1.16
N GLY A 179 25.97 8.05 1.87
CA GLY A 179 26.48 7.79 3.22
C GLY A 179 28.01 7.68 3.25
N ILE A 180 28.64 7.03 2.28
CA ILE A 180 30.11 6.92 2.20
C ILE A 180 30.73 8.31 2.04
N VAL A 181 30.18 9.12 1.13
CA VAL A 181 30.64 10.51 0.93
C VAL A 181 30.46 11.33 2.20
N GLY A 182 29.30 11.25 2.87
CA GLY A 182 29.03 11.95 4.12
C GLY A 182 29.94 11.51 5.28
N ALA A 183 30.16 10.20 5.43
CA ALA A 183 31.01 9.64 6.47
C ALA A 183 32.49 9.98 6.27
N LEU A 184 32.99 10.00 5.03
CA LEU A 184 34.35 10.44 4.71
C LEU A 184 34.53 11.95 4.92
N ALA A 185 33.56 12.76 4.49
CA ALA A 185 33.62 14.22 4.60
C ALA A 185 33.55 14.72 6.06
N THR A 186 32.85 14.01 6.94
CA THR A 186 32.67 14.39 8.35
C THR A 186 33.64 13.69 9.30
N GLY A 187 34.07 12.47 8.98
CA GLY A 187 34.74 11.61 9.93
C GLY A 187 36.23 11.84 10.13
N GLY A 188 36.98 12.12 9.06
CA GLY A 188 38.44 12.07 9.10
C GLY A 188 39.00 10.64 9.34
N ALA A 189 40.27 10.56 9.74
CA ALA A 189 41.04 9.30 9.83
C ALA A 189 40.87 8.53 11.17
N HIS A 190 39.65 8.45 11.69
CA HIS A 190 39.35 7.82 12.99
C HIS A 190 38.82 6.38 12.82
N PRO A 191 39.14 5.39 13.69
CA PRO A 191 38.68 4.00 13.54
C PRO A 191 37.17 3.84 13.33
N LEU A 192 36.33 4.66 13.97
CA LEU A 192 34.87 4.63 13.78
C LEU A 192 34.43 4.98 12.35
N THR A 193 35.21 5.77 11.61
CA THR A 193 34.86 6.21 10.25
C THR A 193 35.17 5.10 9.26
N PHE A 194 36.29 4.39 9.45
CA PHE A 194 36.59 3.16 8.72
C PHE A 194 35.54 2.08 8.95
N VAL A 195 35.07 1.87 10.19
CA VAL A 195 33.94 0.96 10.48
C VAL A 195 32.66 1.43 9.79
N SER A 196 32.33 2.72 9.88
CA SER A 196 31.14 3.33 9.27
C SER A 196 31.13 3.16 7.74
N VAL A 197 32.27 3.41 7.09
CA VAL A 197 32.47 3.23 5.64
C VAL A 197 32.47 1.75 5.26
N ALA A 198 33.09 0.86 6.04
CA ALA A 198 33.09 -0.58 5.77
C ALA A 198 31.66 -1.18 5.82
N LEU A 199 30.83 -0.75 6.76
CA LEU A 199 29.41 -1.15 6.84
C LEU A 199 28.62 -0.67 5.60
N LEU A 200 28.82 0.58 5.18
CA LEU A 200 28.16 1.14 3.99
C LEU A 200 28.63 0.48 2.69
N ILE A 201 29.93 0.22 2.55
CA ILE A 201 30.49 -0.56 1.43
C ILE A 201 29.89 -1.97 1.44
N SER A 202 29.71 -2.59 2.61
CA SER A 202 29.08 -3.91 2.72
C SER A 202 27.60 -3.90 2.32
N MET A 203 26.85 -2.84 2.61
CA MET A 203 25.47 -2.67 2.09
C MET A 203 25.47 -2.47 0.58
N LEU A 204 26.42 -1.67 0.07
CA LEU A 204 26.57 -1.39 -1.35
C LEU A 204 26.92 -2.66 -2.14
N THR A 205 27.87 -3.47 -1.67
CA THR A 205 28.23 -4.75 -2.31
C THR A 205 27.05 -5.72 -2.29
N LEU A 206 26.37 -5.92 -1.16
CA LEU A 206 25.15 -6.75 -1.06
C LEU A 206 24.02 -6.28 -2.00
N ALA A 207 23.91 -4.99 -2.28
CA ALA A 207 22.97 -4.47 -3.27
C ALA A 207 23.37 -4.78 -4.72
N PHE A 208 24.66 -4.99 -5.00
CA PHE A 208 25.14 -5.42 -6.32
C PHE A 208 25.21 -6.94 -6.50
N THR A 209 25.43 -7.72 -5.44
CA THR A 209 25.56 -9.19 -5.53
C THR A 209 24.29 -9.85 -6.09
N PRO A 210 24.41 -10.80 -7.04
CA PRO A 210 23.28 -11.60 -7.52
C PRO A 210 22.86 -12.65 -6.47
N MET A 211 22.11 -12.21 -5.47
CA MET A 211 21.53 -13.07 -4.42
C MET A 211 20.05 -13.37 -4.67
N SER A 212 19.55 -14.45 -4.06
CA SER A 212 18.11 -14.72 -3.98
C SER A 212 17.38 -13.57 -3.27
N TYR A 213 16.10 -13.36 -3.61
CA TYR A 213 15.30 -12.25 -3.06
C TYR A 213 15.30 -12.24 -1.52
N GLY A 214 15.04 -13.40 -0.90
CA GLY A 214 15.04 -13.52 0.56
C GLY A 214 16.43 -13.41 1.18
N GLY A 215 17.45 -14.02 0.57
CA GLY A 215 18.83 -13.92 1.07
C GLY A 215 19.32 -12.48 1.14
N ARG A 216 19.07 -11.69 0.09
CA ARG A 216 19.40 -10.24 0.06
C ARG A 216 18.57 -9.42 1.04
N ALA A 217 17.28 -9.72 1.19
CA ALA A 217 16.42 -9.02 2.14
C ALA A 217 16.90 -9.23 3.59
N ILE A 218 17.23 -10.47 3.95
CA ILE A 218 17.72 -10.82 5.29
C ILE A 218 19.11 -10.22 5.53
N SER A 219 20.04 -10.32 4.57
CA SER A 219 21.39 -9.77 4.74
C SER A 219 21.41 -8.24 4.85
N LEU A 220 20.63 -7.53 4.04
CA LEU A 220 20.49 -6.07 4.14
C LEU A 220 19.75 -5.64 5.41
N PHE A 221 18.76 -6.41 5.88
CA PHE A 221 18.09 -6.16 7.16
C PHE A 221 19.06 -6.30 8.34
N LEU A 222 19.80 -7.42 8.41
CA LEU A 222 20.77 -7.67 9.48
C LEU A 222 21.90 -6.63 9.48
N LEU A 223 22.47 -6.35 8.32
CA LEU A 223 23.55 -5.35 8.21
C LEU A 223 23.04 -3.92 8.51
N GLY A 224 21.82 -3.59 8.09
CA GLY A 224 21.16 -2.33 8.43
C GLY A 224 20.92 -2.19 9.93
N ALA A 225 20.48 -3.27 10.59
CA ALA A 225 20.31 -3.32 12.04
C ALA A 225 21.65 -3.19 12.80
N VAL A 226 22.72 -3.85 12.33
CA VAL A 226 24.08 -3.71 12.91
C VAL A 226 24.58 -2.27 12.77
N ALA A 227 24.47 -1.66 11.59
CA ALA A 227 24.86 -0.26 11.37
C ALA A 227 24.08 0.71 12.25
N THR A 228 22.78 0.47 12.42
CA THR A 228 21.91 1.23 13.33
C THR A 228 22.36 1.06 14.78
N GLY A 229 22.63 -0.17 15.22
CA GLY A 229 23.12 -0.47 16.57
C GLY A 229 24.47 0.18 16.89
N VAL A 230 25.42 0.18 15.94
CA VAL A 230 26.71 0.87 16.10
C VAL A 230 26.53 2.38 16.28
N ALA A 231 25.65 3.01 15.50
CA ALA A 231 25.36 4.43 15.63
C ALA A 231 24.69 4.79 16.96
N LEU A 232 23.70 3.99 17.38
CA LEU A 232 23.01 4.14 18.65
C LEU A 232 23.96 3.96 19.84
N TRP A 233 24.89 3.00 19.75
CA TRP A 233 25.96 2.82 20.74
C TRP A 233 26.87 4.04 20.85
N GLN A 234 27.22 4.70 19.73
CA GLN A 234 27.97 5.95 19.77
C GLN A 234 27.13 7.11 20.36
N GLN A 235 25.84 7.18 20.04
CA GLN A 235 24.94 8.20 20.60
C GLN A 235 24.74 8.05 22.11
N THR A 236 24.66 6.82 22.63
CA THR A 236 24.55 6.57 24.09
C THR A 236 25.87 6.87 24.82
N LEU A 237 27.02 6.52 24.25
CA LEU A 237 28.32 6.90 24.82
C LEU A 237 28.54 8.42 24.91
N GLN A 238 27.95 9.20 24.00
CA GLN A 238 28.02 10.67 24.01
C GLN A 238 26.80 11.35 24.69
N GLY A 239 25.87 10.58 25.24
CA GLY A 239 24.69 11.11 25.94
C GLY A 239 23.72 11.90 25.05
N ILE A 240 23.77 11.73 23.72
CA ILE A 240 23.04 12.58 22.76
C ILE A 240 21.52 12.35 22.82
N ALA A 241 21.08 11.09 22.89
CA ALA A 241 19.68 10.71 23.10
C ALA A 241 19.57 9.20 23.42
N PRO A 242 19.22 8.77 24.66
CA PRO A 242 19.03 7.35 24.97
C PRO A 242 17.82 6.75 24.24
N ASP A 243 16.78 7.55 23.98
CA ASP A 243 15.52 7.09 23.37
C ASP A 243 15.64 6.74 21.88
N GLY A 244 16.78 7.07 21.24
CA GLY A 244 17.02 6.83 19.82
C GLY A 244 16.87 5.36 19.43
N ILE A 245 17.16 4.42 20.35
CA ILE A 245 17.02 2.99 20.12
C ILE A 245 15.56 2.61 19.85
N ILE A 246 14.64 3.15 20.67
CA ILE A 246 13.21 2.87 20.56
C ILE A 246 12.66 3.50 19.28
N LEU A 247 13.07 4.74 18.96
CA LEU A 247 12.68 5.40 17.71
C LEU A 247 13.15 4.62 16.48
N ALA A 248 14.41 4.18 16.44
CA ALA A 248 14.96 3.46 15.30
C ALA A 248 14.23 2.11 15.10
N MET A 249 14.00 1.36 16.18
CA MET A 249 13.26 0.09 16.14
C MET A 249 11.80 0.29 15.71
N ALA A 250 11.11 1.29 16.25
CA ALA A 250 9.75 1.65 15.85
C ALA A 250 9.69 2.08 14.37
N THR A 251 10.68 2.84 13.91
CA THR A 251 10.81 3.31 12.52
C THR A 251 11.01 2.16 11.55
N ILE A 252 11.91 1.23 11.85
CA ILE A 252 12.14 0.01 11.05
C ILE A 252 10.85 -0.83 11.01
N LEU A 253 10.25 -1.12 12.18
CA LEU A 253 9.07 -1.96 12.30
C LEU A 253 7.83 -1.37 11.60
N LEU A 254 7.55 -0.08 11.81
CA LEU A 254 6.34 0.56 11.26
C LEU A 254 6.47 0.83 9.76
N SER A 255 7.62 1.30 9.27
CA SER A 255 7.83 1.45 7.82
C SER A 255 7.81 0.09 7.08
N GLY A 256 8.48 -0.93 7.64
CA GLY A 256 8.52 -2.27 7.06
C GLY A 256 7.15 -2.95 7.03
N SER A 257 6.36 -2.81 8.09
CA SER A 257 4.99 -3.35 8.16
C SER A 257 4.00 -2.59 7.26
N LEU A 258 4.12 -1.27 7.12
CA LEU A 258 3.32 -0.47 6.19
C LEU A 258 3.62 -0.82 4.71
N LEU A 259 4.89 -0.99 4.35
CA LEU A 259 5.30 -1.49 3.03
C LEU A 259 4.79 -2.91 2.80
N PHE A 260 4.94 -3.81 3.77
CA PHE A 260 4.39 -5.17 3.69
C PHE A 260 2.88 -5.16 3.48
N ARG A 261 2.12 -4.33 4.21
CA ARG A 261 0.68 -4.13 4.01
C ARG A 261 0.33 -3.61 2.62
N ALA A 262 1.14 -2.69 2.06
CA ALA A 262 0.91 -2.16 0.71
C ALA A 262 0.98 -3.24 -0.38
N TYR A 263 1.75 -4.32 -0.14
CA TYR A 263 1.82 -5.53 -0.96
C TYR A 263 0.72 -6.55 -0.58
N TYR A 264 0.51 -6.84 0.71
CA TYR A 264 -0.37 -7.90 1.24
C TYR A 264 -1.55 -7.32 2.05
N ARG A 265 -2.40 -6.52 1.41
CA ARG A 265 -3.50 -5.76 2.04
C ARG A 265 -4.47 -6.56 2.91
N GLY A 266 -4.66 -7.85 2.60
CA GLY A 266 -5.58 -8.76 3.31
C GLY A 266 -4.92 -9.67 4.34
N ALA A 267 -3.60 -9.60 4.54
CA ALA A 267 -2.92 -10.45 5.51
C ALA A 267 -3.19 -9.99 6.95
N THR A 268 -3.63 -10.90 7.81
CA THR A 268 -3.75 -10.67 9.27
C THR A 268 -2.39 -10.26 9.88
N LEU A 269 -1.31 -10.91 9.44
CA LEU A 269 0.08 -10.58 9.81
C LEU A 269 0.42 -9.11 9.55
N ALA A 270 -0.09 -8.51 8.46
CA ALA A 270 0.15 -7.10 8.16
C ALA A 270 -0.52 -6.16 9.19
N ARG A 271 -1.70 -6.54 9.70
CA ARG A 271 -2.39 -5.79 10.75
C ARG A 271 -1.65 -5.89 12.08
N VAL A 272 -1.21 -7.09 12.46
CA VAL A 272 -0.44 -7.34 13.69
C VAL A 272 0.91 -6.60 13.66
N ALA A 273 1.64 -6.65 12.54
CA ALA A 273 2.91 -5.96 12.38
C ALA A 273 2.75 -4.42 12.43
N VAL A 274 1.68 -3.88 11.81
CA VAL A 274 1.38 -2.45 11.91
C VAL A 274 0.97 -2.07 13.35
N THR A 275 0.11 -2.83 14.05
CA THR A 275 -0.20 -2.54 15.46
C THR A 275 1.06 -2.52 16.33
N ALA A 276 1.99 -3.46 16.14
CA ALA A 276 3.24 -3.49 16.89
C ALA A 276 4.13 -2.26 16.58
N GLY A 277 4.20 -1.84 15.31
CA GLY A 277 4.90 -0.62 14.91
C GLY A 277 4.29 0.66 15.49
N VAL A 278 2.96 0.78 15.51
CA VAL A 278 2.26 1.94 16.12
C VAL A 278 2.45 1.96 17.63
N LEU A 279 2.35 0.81 18.31
CA LEU A 279 2.58 0.73 19.76
C LEU A 279 4.02 1.06 20.12
N ALA A 280 5.01 0.61 19.34
CA ALA A 280 6.42 0.96 19.55
C ALA A 280 6.68 2.46 19.35
N LEU A 281 6.11 3.07 18.30
CA LEU A 281 6.26 4.51 18.04
C LEU A 281 5.52 5.37 19.08
N GLY A 282 4.34 4.91 19.52
CA GLY A 282 3.59 5.53 20.62
C GLY A 282 4.35 5.46 21.95
N ALA A 283 4.92 4.30 22.28
CA ALA A 283 5.75 4.15 23.49
C ALA A 283 6.95 5.11 23.46
N TRP A 284 7.65 5.23 22.33
CA TRP A 284 8.70 6.24 22.17
C TRP A 284 8.17 7.68 22.34
N PHE A 285 7.03 8.02 21.73
CA PHE A 285 6.46 9.37 21.82
C PHE A 285 6.07 9.76 23.27
N PHE A 286 5.61 8.79 24.07
CA PHE A 286 5.36 9.00 25.50
C PHE A 286 6.67 9.12 26.30
N LEU A 287 7.62 8.19 26.11
CA LEU A 287 8.89 8.16 26.86
C LEU A 287 9.76 9.41 26.60
N SER A 288 9.83 9.86 25.35
CA SER A 288 10.61 11.05 24.93
C SER A 288 9.98 12.39 25.35
N GLY A 289 8.89 12.37 26.12
CA GLY A 289 8.17 13.58 26.54
C GLY A 289 7.59 14.37 25.36
N GLY A 290 7.33 13.71 24.21
CA GLY A 290 6.96 14.38 22.96
C GLY A 290 5.74 15.29 23.09
N HIS A 291 4.81 14.95 23.98
CA HIS A 291 3.63 15.74 24.34
C HIS A 291 3.94 17.05 25.09
N GLU A 292 5.03 17.11 25.87
CA GLU A 292 5.47 18.34 26.57
C GLU A 292 6.28 19.28 25.66
N SER A 293 6.85 18.77 24.56
CA SER A 293 7.83 19.47 23.72
C SER A 293 7.34 20.80 23.15
N LEU A 294 6.05 20.94 22.84
CA LEU A 294 5.46 22.19 22.34
C LEU A 294 5.26 23.27 23.42
N VAL A 295 5.37 22.93 24.70
CA VAL A 295 5.19 23.90 25.81
C VAL A 295 6.51 24.62 26.14
N ARG A 296 7.66 24.04 25.77
CA ARG A 296 9.01 24.58 26.06
C ARG A 296 9.69 25.18 24.82
N LEU A 297 8.93 25.84 23.96
CA LEU A 297 9.45 26.45 22.73
C LEU A 297 10.20 27.75 23.04
N GLU A 298 11.52 27.68 23.03
CA GLU A 298 12.38 28.88 22.99
C GLU A 298 12.40 29.47 21.57
N GLY A 299 12.84 30.72 21.43
CA GLY A 299 12.90 31.42 20.13
C GLY A 299 13.91 30.83 19.11
N TYR A 300 14.62 29.76 19.46
CA TYR A 300 15.68 29.15 18.68
C TYR A 300 15.23 27.85 18.01
N TRP A 301 15.63 27.64 16.75
CA TRP A 301 15.22 26.47 15.94
C TRP A 301 15.74 25.14 16.49
N GLN A 302 16.84 25.16 17.25
CA GLN A 302 17.37 24.00 17.95
C GLN A 302 16.37 23.43 18.97
N SER A 303 15.46 24.25 19.53
CA SER A 303 14.41 23.79 20.44
C SER A 303 13.17 23.30 19.67
N TRP A 304 12.65 24.09 18.73
CA TRP A 304 11.37 23.81 18.07
C TRP A 304 11.47 22.81 16.92
N GLY A 305 12.62 22.69 16.26
CA GLY A 305 12.84 21.75 15.16
C GLY A 305 12.62 20.29 15.59
N PRO A 306 13.40 19.77 16.55
CA PRO A 306 13.20 18.43 17.09
C PRO A 306 11.78 18.19 17.63
N ALA A 307 11.22 19.13 18.39
CA ALA A 307 9.84 19.07 18.90
C ALA A 307 8.79 18.93 17.78
N SER A 308 8.89 19.73 16.71
CA SER A 308 7.99 19.65 15.56
C SER A 308 8.05 18.29 14.86
N SER A 309 9.23 17.67 14.78
CA SER A 309 9.40 16.35 14.19
C SER A 309 8.89 15.21 15.09
N GLN A 310 8.97 15.33 16.41
CA GLN A 310 8.27 14.43 17.35
C GLN A 310 6.75 14.46 17.12
N MET A 311 6.17 15.66 16.98
CA MET A 311 4.74 15.81 16.67
C MET A 311 4.36 15.23 15.30
N ALA A 312 5.21 15.41 14.28
CA ALA A 312 5.02 14.79 12.98
C ALA A 312 5.08 13.24 13.04
N PHE A 313 5.90 12.67 13.92
CA PHE A 313 5.90 11.22 14.18
C PHE A 313 4.59 10.75 14.84
N GLY A 314 4.10 11.48 15.85
CA GLY A 314 2.79 11.19 16.46
C GLY A 314 1.64 11.25 15.45
N LEU A 315 1.63 12.26 14.58
CA LEU A 315 0.66 12.40 13.51
C LEU A 315 0.78 11.29 12.46
N LEU A 316 2.00 10.88 12.07
CA LEU A 316 2.21 9.72 11.18
C LEU A 316 1.81 8.40 11.84
N ALA A 317 1.98 8.23 13.16
CA ALA A 317 1.49 7.08 13.90
C ALA A 317 -0.03 6.99 13.80
N LEU A 318 -0.75 8.10 14.03
CA LEU A 318 -2.21 8.17 13.87
C LEU A 318 -2.65 7.94 12.41
N LEU A 319 -1.99 8.54 11.43
CA LEU A 319 -2.28 8.31 10.00
C LEU A 319 -2.01 6.87 9.57
N SER A 320 -1.04 6.19 10.20
CA SER A 320 -0.80 4.76 9.96
C SER A 320 -1.96 3.87 10.46
N LEU A 321 -2.89 4.37 11.28
CA LEU A 321 -4.14 3.69 11.58
C LEU A 321 -5.11 3.65 10.39
N MET A 322 -4.94 4.51 9.37
CA MET A 322 -5.64 4.34 8.07
C MET A 322 -5.19 3.05 7.37
N ALA A 323 -4.03 2.50 7.75
CA ALA A 323 -3.66 1.11 7.51
C ALA A 323 -4.42 0.10 8.41
N PHE A 324 -5.68 0.38 8.77
CA PHE A 324 -6.72 -0.60 9.12
C PHE A 324 -7.95 -0.57 8.23
N MET A 325 -8.06 0.41 7.30
CA MET A 325 -9.12 0.45 6.28
C MET A 325 -9.22 -0.85 5.47
N ASP A 326 -10.35 -1.07 4.82
CA ASP A 326 -10.62 -2.30 4.07
C ASP A 326 -9.56 -2.60 2.98
N SER A 327 -9.35 -3.91 2.79
CA SER A 327 -8.45 -4.56 1.83
C SER A 327 -8.60 -4.10 0.38
N SER A 328 -9.77 -3.53 0.02
CA SER A 328 -10.02 -2.86 -1.26
C SER A 328 -9.07 -1.69 -1.54
N THR A 329 -8.56 -0.99 -0.52
CA THR A 329 -7.71 0.20 -0.68
C THR A 329 -6.25 -0.01 -0.24
N ARG A 330 -5.32 0.82 -0.72
CA ARG A 330 -3.94 0.91 -0.16
C ARG A 330 -3.83 1.89 1.01
N ALA A 331 -4.84 2.73 1.24
CA ALA A 331 -4.87 3.79 2.26
C ALA A 331 -3.57 4.63 2.37
N GLY A 332 -2.85 4.85 1.26
CA GLY A 332 -1.58 5.57 1.27
C GLY A 332 -0.38 4.85 1.93
N ALA A 333 -0.50 3.59 2.39
CA ALA A 333 0.49 2.93 3.26
C ALA A 333 1.96 2.98 2.77
N HIS A 334 2.20 2.96 1.46
CA HIS A 334 3.53 3.11 0.88
C HIS A 334 4.09 4.53 1.01
N TRP A 335 3.25 5.55 0.82
CA TRP A 335 3.61 6.95 1.10
C TRP A 335 3.88 7.14 2.59
N TRP A 336 3.01 6.67 3.48
CA TRP A 336 3.23 6.78 4.93
C TRP A 336 4.54 6.14 5.38
N ALA A 337 4.90 4.98 4.82
CA ALA A 337 6.20 4.36 5.09
C ALA A 337 7.39 5.22 4.63
N TYR A 338 7.34 5.78 3.41
CA TYR A 338 8.41 6.65 2.92
C TYR A 338 8.47 7.99 3.67
N SER A 339 7.33 8.58 4.02
CA SER A 339 7.24 9.79 4.85
C SER A 339 7.84 9.56 6.23
N LEU A 340 7.62 8.39 6.83
CA LEU A 340 8.18 8.05 8.13
C LEU A 340 9.70 7.86 8.07
N LEU A 341 10.21 7.19 7.02
CA LEU A 341 11.66 7.05 6.78
C LEU A 341 12.34 8.38 6.48
N ALA A 342 11.70 9.26 5.70
CA ALA A 342 12.19 10.60 5.42
C ALA A 342 12.17 11.49 6.67
N LEU A 343 11.09 11.45 7.46
CA LEU A 343 10.98 12.19 8.71
C LEU A 343 12.05 11.75 9.72
N TYR A 344 12.38 10.46 9.79
CA TYR A 344 13.49 9.97 10.60
C TYR A 344 14.84 10.56 10.16
N GLY A 345 15.11 10.60 8.86
CA GLY A 345 16.30 11.27 8.34
C GLY A 345 16.34 12.77 8.69
N VAL A 346 15.21 13.47 8.59
CA VAL A 346 15.07 14.88 8.97
C VAL A 346 15.26 15.08 10.48
N HIS A 347 14.67 14.23 11.32
CA HIS A 347 14.79 14.30 12.78
C HIS A 347 16.24 14.11 13.24
N ILE A 348 16.91 13.06 12.76
CA ILE A 348 18.33 12.81 13.05
C ILE A 348 19.19 13.96 12.49
N GLY A 349 18.88 14.46 11.30
CA GLY A 349 19.56 15.63 10.72
C GLY A 349 19.43 16.90 11.56
N LEU A 350 18.24 17.18 12.12
CA LEU A 350 18.00 18.30 13.03
C LEU A 350 18.76 18.15 14.34
N LEU A 351 18.78 16.94 14.93
CA LEU A 351 19.57 16.65 16.14
C LEU A 351 21.06 16.90 15.88
N VAL A 352 21.63 16.35 14.81
CA VAL A 352 23.05 16.58 14.43
C VAL A 352 23.33 18.05 14.15
N ALA A 353 22.46 18.72 13.39
CA ALA A 353 22.63 20.13 13.07
C ALA A 353 22.58 21.03 14.32
N SER A 354 21.73 20.73 15.30
CA SER A 354 21.63 21.50 16.56
C SER A 354 22.92 21.45 17.38
N GLN A 355 23.71 20.39 17.21
CA GLN A 355 24.97 20.13 17.91
C GLN A 355 26.19 20.66 17.15
N LEU A 356 26.10 20.71 15.82
CA LEU A 356 27.10 21.35 14.95
C LEU A 356 26.96 22.88 14.92
N TRP A 357 25.75 23.40 15.10
CA TRP A 357 25.45 24.84 15.11
C TRP A 357 24.81 25.26 16.44
N PRO A 358 25.57 25.18 17.56
CA PRO A 358 25.05 25.53 18.88
C PRO A 358 24.69 27.01 19.00
N ILE A 359 23.85 27.33 19.98
CA ILE A 359 23.50 28.72 20.33
C ILE A 359 24.78 29.46 20.76
N PRO A 360 24.97 30.75 20.37
CA PRO A 360 26.19 31.50 20.70
C PRO A 360 26.57 31.42 22.19
N GLY A 361 27.77 30.93 22.47
CA GLY A 361 28.29 30.70 23.82
C GLY A 361 28.37 29.23 24.25
N ALA A 362 27.62 28.33 23.59
CA ALA A 362 27.76 26.89 23.80
C ALA A 362 28.84 26.30 22.88
N ARG A 363 29.58 25.29 23.36
CA ARG A 363 30.58 24.54 22.57
C ARG A 363 29.89 23.43 21.78
N SER A 364 30.39 23.14 20.58
CA SER A 364 29.97 21.97 19.80
C SER A 364 30.32 20.69 20.57
N ALA A 365 29.33 19.87 20.89
CA ALA A 365 29.51 18.67 21.71
C ALA A 365 29.80 17.39 20.91
N ILE A 366 29.68 17.43 19.58
CA ILE A 366 29.82 16.26 18.71
C ILE A 366 31.09 16.36 17.85
N GLU A 367 31.89 15.30 17.89
CA GLU A 367 33.06 15.13 17.03
C GLU A 367 32.68 14.53 15.66
N GLY A 368 33.46 14.86 14.63
CA GLY A 368 33.28 14.36 13.26
C GLY A 368 33.09 12.83 13.11
N PRO A 369 33.86 11.98 13.82
CA PRO A 369 33.67 10.52 13.79
C PRO A 369 32.28 10.05 14.26
N THR A 370 31.66 10.77 15.19
CA THR A 370 30.28 10.48 15.61
C THR A 370 29.30 10.82 14.50
N VAL A 371 29.48 11.96 13.82
CA VAL A 371 28.61 12.37 12.70
C VAL A 371 28.63 11.30 11.60
N ALA A 372 29.81 10.77 11.28
CA ALA A 372 29.94 9.64 10.35
C ALA A 372 29.17 8.40 10.82
N ALA A 373 29.28 8.02 12.10
CA ALA A 373 28.53 6.90 12.67
C ALA A 373 27.01 7.14 12.63
N ILE A 374 26.54 8.35 12.95
CA ILE A 374 25.11 8.72 12.91
C ILE A 374 24.57 8.68 11.48
N ILE A 375 25.33 9.14 10.49
CA ILE A 375 24.96 9.02 9.06
C ILE A 375 24.83 7.54 8.67
N THR A 376 25.79 6.69 9.05
CA THR A 376 25.72 5.25 8.80
C THR A 376 24.53 4.58 9.49
N GLY A 377 24.20 4.99 10.72
CA GLY A 377 23.01 4.52 11.44
C GLY A 377 21.70 4.94 10.78
N MET A 378 21.62 6.18 10.31
CA MET A 378 20.47 6.70 9.56
C MET A 378 20.25 5.89 8.28
N VAL A 379 21.30 5.68 7.48
CA VAL A 379 21.25 4.83 6.28
C VAL A 379 20.85 3.39 6.64
N GLY A 380 21.46 2.82 7.69
CA GLY A 380 21.14 1.48 8.19
C GLY A 380 19.67 1.32 8.60
N THR A 381 19.10 2.33 9.27
CA THR A 381 17.70 2.33 9.70
C THR A 381 16.76 2.32 8.49
N VAL A 382 17.04 3.15 7.48
CA VAL A 382 16.22 3.25 6.27
C VAL A 382 16.33 1.98 5.42
N VAL A 383 17.54 1.43 5.24
CA VAL A 383 17.75 0.17 4.52
C VAL A 383 17.07 -0.99 5.27
N ALA A 384 17.19 -1.07 6.59
CA ALA A 384 16.54 -2.09 7.40
C ALA A 384 15.00 -2.00 7.33
N GLY A 385 14.40 -0.82 7.39
CA GLY A 385 12.95 -0.64 7.25
C GLY A 385 12.42 -1.13 5.91
N VAL A 386 13.08 -0.77 4.80
CA VAL A 386 12.69 -1.25 3.45
C VAL A 386 12.97 -2.74 3.27
N ALA A 387 14.05 -3.28 3.84
CA ALA A 387 14.39 -4.69 3.78
C ALA A 387 13.45 -5.56 4.63
N LEU A 388 13.04 -5.10 5.82
CA LEU A 388 12.09 -5.80 6.69
C LEU A 388 10.77 -6.09 5.96
N ALA A 389 10.28 -5.16 5.13
CA ALA A 389 9.10 -5.40 4.31
C ALA A 389 9.23 -6.67 3.45
N GLN A 390 10.42 -6.91 2.89
CA GLN A 390 10.71 -8.10 2.07
C GLN A 390 10.91 -9.36 2.93
N VAL A 391 11.53 -9.24 4.11
CA VAL A 391 11.63 -10.33 5.10
C VAL A 391 10.23 -10.80 5.52
N LEU A 392 9.29 -9.88 5.78
CA LEU A 392 7.89 -10.20 6.08
C LEU A 392 7.19 -10.90 4.90
N VAL A 393 7.51 -10.55 3.65
CA VAL A 393 7.00 -11.29 2.47
C VAL A 393 7.54 -12.73 2.43
N VAL A 394 8.82 -12.94 2.72
CA VAL A 394 9.43 -14.28 2.75
C VAL A 394 8.79 -15.13 3.86
N ALA A 395 8.70 -14.59 5.08
CA ALA A 395 8.06 -15.28 6.21
C ALA A 395 6.57 -15.57 5.96
N TYR A 396 5.83 -14.64 5.35
CA TYR A 396 4.43 -14.87 5.01
C TYR A 396 4.27 -16.00 3.96
N ASN A 397 5.16 -16.05 2.97
CA ASN A 397 5.11 -17.08 1.94
C ASN A 397 5.55 -18.46 2.46
N SER A 398 6.50 -18.56 3.41
CA SER A 398 6.88 -19.84 4.02
C SER A 398 5.76 -20.44 4.89
N THR A 399 4.92 -19.61 5.52
CA THR A 399 3.72 -20.10 6.24
C THR A 399 2.57 -20.56 5.32
N ARG A 400 2.71 -20.40 3.99
CA ARG A 400 1.70 -20.75 2.98
C ARG A 400 2.06 -22.00 2.16
N VAL A 401 3.08 -22.75 2.54
CA VAL A 401 3.38 -24.04 1.88
C VAL A 401 2.15 -24.94 2.01
N PRO A 402 1.56 -25.44 0.89
CA PRO A 402 0.39 -26.29 0.95
C PRO A 402 0.74 -27.60 1.64
N THR A 403 -0.14 -28.07 2.51
CA THR A 403 -0.01 -29.34 3.25
C THR A 403 -0.27 -30.58 2.39
N ASP A 404 -0.65 -30.39 1.12
CA ASP A 404 -1.32 -31.40 0.32
C ASP A 404 -0.52 -31.70 -0.95
N GLU A 405 0.41 -32.65 -0.85
CA GLU A 405 0.54 -33.75 -1.82
C GLU A 405 1.38 -34.87 -1.16
N PRO A 406 0.78 -36.02 -0.77
CA PRO A 406 1.57 -37.21 -0.52
C PRO A 406 2.24 -37.64 -1.83
N ALA A 407 3.51 -38.04 -1.75
CA ALA A 407 4.20 -38.63 -2.88
C ALA A 407 3.81 -40.12 -2.99
N ASP A 408 2.83 -40.39 -3.85
CA ASP A 408 2.48 -41.74 -4.35
C ASP A 408 3.33 -42.08 -5.60
#